data_AF-A0A010RTZ6-F1
#
_entry.id   AF-A0A010RTZ6-F1
#
_cell.length_a   1.000
_cell.length_b   1.000
_cell.length_c   1.000
_cell.angle_alpha   90.00
_cell.angle_beta   90.00
_cell.angle_gamma   90.00
#
_symmetry.space_group_name_H-M   'P 1'
#
loop_
_entity.id
_entity.type
_entity.pdbx_description
1 polymer ?
#
loop_
_entity_poly.entity_id
_entity_poly.type
_entity_poly.pdbx_seq_one_letter_code
_entity_poly.pdbx_strand_id
1 'polypeptide(L)' 'MSPHIAIDRALEALELPEATDLDETLTEGLIVRHFTASDITAEEFHHYSAKLLKISRQRKELSACSR' A
#
# COMPACT_ATOMS: atom_id res chain seq x y z
N MET A 1 13.76 -12.03 -3.22
CA MET A 1 13.62 -10.72 -2.55
C MET A 1 12.77 -10.91 -1.31
N SER A 2 13.07 -10.19 -0.22
CA SER A 2 12.27 -10.27 1.01
C SER A 2 10.84 -9.75 0.76
N PRO A 3 9.79 -10.40 1.30
CA PRO A 3 8.40 -9.96 1.16
C PRO A 3 8.20 -8.52 1.67
N HIS A 4 8.87 -8.15 2.77
CA HIS A 4 8.82 -6.79 3.33
C HIS A 4 9.34 -5.74 2.34
N ILE A 5 10.44 -6.02 1.64
CA ILE A 5 11.02 -5.09 0.65
C ILE A 5 10.06 -4.91 -0.54
N ALA A 6 9.38 -5.98 -0.96
CA ALA A 6 8.42 -5.91 -2.06
C ALA A 6 7.22 -5.05 -1.69
N ILE A 7 6.69 -5.22 -0.47
CA ILE A 7 5.56 -4.44 0.04
C ILE A 7 5.95 -2.98 0.27
N ASP A 8 7.11 -2.71 0.89
CA ASP A 8 7.54 -1.33 1.13
C ASP A 8 7.76 -0.56 -0.17
N ARG A 9 8.36 -1.17 -1.18
CA ARG A 9 8.51 -0.53 -2.50
C ARG A 9 7.17 -0.23 -3.17
N ALA A 10 6.20 -1.13 -3.03
CA ALA A 10 4.87 -0.91 -3.57
C ALA A 10 4.18 0.27 -2.85
N LEU A 11 4.32 0.35 -1.52
CA LEU A 11 3.81 1.47 -0.73
C LEU A 11 4.51 2.80 -1.06
N GLU A 12 5.83 2.81 -1.20
CA GLU A 12 6.61 4.00 -1.61
C GLU A 12 6.19 4.50 -2.99
N ALA A 13 5.90 3.60 -3.93
CA ALA A 13 5.39 3.97 -5.24
C ALA A 13 4.03 4.68 -5.16
N LEU A 14 3.20 4.37 -4.16
CA LEU A 14 1.91 5.02 -3.94
C LEU A 14 2.02 6.43 -3.34
N GLU A 15 3.14 6.77 -2.72
CA GLU A 15 3.39 8.12 -2.22
C GLU A 15 3.70 9.10 -3.36
N LEU A 16 3.99 8.60 -4.56
CA LEU A 16 4.22 9.42 -5.74
C LEU A 16 2.89 9.99 -6.26
N PRO A 17 2.85 11.26 -6.70
CA PRO A 17 1.63 11.89 -7.21
C PRO A 17 1.10 11.26 -8.51
N GLU A 18 1.92 10.46 -9.19
CA GLU A 18 1.58 9.69 -10.39
C GLU A 18 0.94 8.33 -10.10
N ALA A 19 0.90 7.92 -8.83
CA ALA A 19 0.23 6.70 -8.42
C ALA A 19 -1.27 6.75 -8.74
N THR A 20 -1.80 5.61 -9.18
CA THR A 20 -3.19 5.44 -9.57
C THR A 20 -3.93 4.54 -8.59
N ASP A 21 -5.26 4.48 -8.71
CA ASP A 21 -6.09 3.56 -7.92
C ASP A 21 -5.79 2.09 -8.27
N LEU A 22 -5.25 1.85 -9.48
CA LEU A 22 -4.77 0.53 -9.89
C LEU A 22 -3.55 0.12 -9.07
N ASP A 23 -2.59 1.02 -8.86
CA ASP A 23 -1.40 0.73 -8.05
C ASP A 23 -1.77 0.41 -6.60
N GLU A 24 -2.79 1.07 -6.07
CA GLU A 24 -3.31 0.82 -4.72
C GLU A 24 -3.88 -0.60 -4.62
N THR A 25 -4.70 -0.98 -5.61
CA THR A 25 -5.28 -2.33 -5.72
C THR A 25 -4.19 -3.40 -5.88
N LEU A 26 -3.15 -3.13 -6.67
CA LEU A 26 -2.02 -4.04 -6.85
C LEU A 26 -1.23 -4.23 -5.55
N THR A 27 -1.04 -3.15 -4.78
CA THR A 27 -0.33 -3.17 -3.49
C THR A 27 -1.13 -3.94 -2.44
N GLU A 28 -2.45 -3.72 -2.36
CA GLU A 28 -3.34 -4.49 -1.49
C GLU A 28 -3.27 -5.99 -1.82
N GLY A 29 -3.39 -6.35 -3.10
CA GLY A 29 -3.28 -7.74 -3.56
C GLY A 29 -1.92 -8.37 -3.22
N LEU A 30 -0.83 -7.60 -3.29
CA LEU A 30 0.51 -8.05 -2.90
C LEU A 30 0.58 -8.36 -1.39
N ILE A 31 0.04 -7.48 -0.55
CA ILE A 31 0.01 -7.66 0.91
C ILE A 31 -0.80 -8.92 1.28
N VAL A 32 -2.00 -9.08 0.70
CA VAL A 32 -2.85 -10.26 0.92
C VAL A 32 -2.17 -11.54 0.43
N ARG A 33 -1.48 -11.50 -0.71
CA ARG A 33 -0.73 -12.65 -1.23
C ARG A 33 0.38 -13.10 -0.28
N HIS A 34 1.14 -12.16 0.29
CA HIS A 34 2.18 -12.49 1.26
C HIS A 34 1.60 -12.98 2.59
N PHE A 35 0.47 -12.43 3.04
CA PHE A 35 -0.21 -12.92 4.23
C PHE A 35 -0.75 -14.35 4.05
N THR A 36 -1.40 -14.63 2.92
CA THR A 36 -1.89 -15.98 2.59
C THR A 36 -0.76 -17.00 2.39
N ALA A 37 0.40 -16.55 1.93
CA ALA A 37 1.63 -17.36 1.88
C ALA A 37 2.29 -17.55 3.27
N SER A 38 1.79 -16.91 4.33
CA SER A 38 2.43 -16.86 5.65
C SER A 38 3.85 -16.29 5.62
N ASP A 39 4.14 -15.44 4.64
CA ASP A 39 5.41 -14.70 4.50
C ASP A 39 5.49 -13.52 5.47
N ILE A 40 4.34 -13.02 5.92
CA ILE A 40 4.19 -11.93 6.89
C ILE A 40 3.19 -12.33 7.98
N THR A 41 3.37 -11.77 9.16
CA THR A 41 2.47 -11.96 10.31
C THR A 41 1.21 -11.12 10.20
N ALA A 42 0.20 -11.43 11.03
CA ALA A 42 -1.02 -10.63 11.11
C ALA A 42 -0.73 -9.18 11.54
N GLU A 43 0.22 -8.96 12.45
CA GLU A 43 0.62 -7.63 12.90
C GLU A 43 1.21 -6.81 11.74
N GLU A 44 2.08 -7.42 10.94
CA GLU A 44 2.66 -6.79 9.75
C GLU A 44 1.61 -6.53 8.67
N PHE A 45 0.69 -7.47 8.46
CA PHE A 45 -0.45 -7.28 7.56
C PHE A 45 -1.27 -6.05 7.97
N HIS A 46 -1.59 -5.91 9.26
CA HIS A 46 -2.30 -4.74 9.79
C HIS A 46 -1.48 -3.46 9.63
N HIS A 47 -0.16 -3.52 9.87
CA HIS A 47 0.76 -2.40 9.69
C HIS A 47 0.75 -1.89 8.25
N TYR A 48 0.93 -2.78 7.27
CA TYR A 48 0.98 -2.42 5.85
C TYR A 48 -0.39 -1.93 5.34
N SER A 49 -1.48 -2.57 5.77
CA SER A 49 -2.84 -2.15 5.41
C SER A 49 -3.16 -0.75 5.97
N ALA A 50 -2.73 -0.45 7.19
CA ALA A 50 -2.91 0.89 7.77
C ALA A 50 -2.10 1.95 7.02
N LYS A 51 -0.88 1.62 6.58
CA LYS A 51 -0.03 2.51 5.78
C LYS A 51 -0.66 2.78 4.40
N LEU A 52 -1.18 1.75 3.73
CA LEU A 52 -1.92 1.88 2.48
C LEU A 52 -3.12 2.84 2.61
N LEU A 53 -3.96 2.64 3.62
CA LEU A 53 -5.12 3.50 3.90
C LEU A 53 -4.71 4.96 4.17
N LYS A 54 -3.58 5.18 4.85
CA LYS A 54 -3.07 6.53 5.10
C LYS A 54 -2.67 7.23 3.80
N ILE A 55 -1.96 6.53 2.91
CA ILE A 55 -1.54 7.07 1.62
C ILE A 55 -2.75 7.40 0.74
N SER A 56 -3.71 6.48 0.66
CA SER A 56 -4.97 6.68 -0.07
C SER A 56 -5.76 7.91 0.41
N ARG A 57 -5.87 8.08 1.74
CA ARG A 57 -6.51 9.26 2.35
C ARG A 57 -5.78 10.55 2.00
N GLN A 58 -4.45 10.57 2.13
CA GLN A 58 -3.65 11.75 1.79
C GLN A 58 -3.81 12.13 0.31
N ARG A 59 -3.80 11.16 -0.61
CA ARG A 59 -4.04 11.40 -2.04
C ARG A 59 -5.44 11.97 -2.31
N LYS A 60 -6.45 11.47 -1.61
CA LYS A 60 -7.83 11.98 -1.72
C LYS A 60 -7.97 13.40 -1.18
N GLU A 61 -7.29 13.74 -0.09
CA GLU A 61 -7.27 15.09 0.48
C GLU A 61 -6.52 16.08 -0.42
N LEU A 62 -5.37 15.69 -0.98
CA LEU A 62 -4.59 16.51 -1.90
C LEU A 62 -5.34 16.79 -3.21
N SER A 63 -6.05 15.80 -3.74
CA SER A 63 -6.91 15.96 -4.93
C SER A 63 -8.21 16.73 -4.65
N ALA A 64 -8.64 16.84 -3.39
CA ALA A 64 -9.82 17.61 -2.99
C ALA A 64 -9.51 19.11 -2.78
N CYS A 65 -8.30 19.47 -2.34
CA CYS A 65 -7.91 20.86 -2.09
C CYS A 65 -7.60 21.67 -3.37
N SER A 66 -7.42 21.00 -4.52
CA SER A 66 -7.22 21.66 -5.83
C SER A 66 -8.51 21.89 -6.62
N ARG A 67 -9.69 21.86 -5.99
CA ARG A 67 -10.99 22.08 -6.64
C ARG A 67 -11.75 23.29 -6.08
#